data_AF-A0A7S2CXW4-F1
#
_entry.id   AF-A0A7S2CXW4-F1
#
_cell.length_a   1.000
_cell.length_b   1.000
_cell.length_c   1.000
_cell.angle_alpha   90.00
_cell.angle_beta   90.00
_cell.angle_gamma   90.00
#
_symmetry.space_group_name_H-M   'P 1'
#
loop_
_entity.id
_entity.type
_entity.pdbx_description
1 polymer ?
#
loop_
_entity_poly.entity_id
_entity_poly.type
_entity_poly.pdbx_seq_one_letter_code
_entity_poly.pdbx_strand_id
1 'polypeptide(L)'
;WVKPDAPAHLGNHTLRVKTGSLGCLHLSVPWQRLYSGKVAVVVERLDLELERIVDASSEEELPDAEVVRQMREAKRKAIEARVEQLRDLFRQQQEREEEDAETPSQQAKRGFIAKLVRKIITNIHISVQDARCAYGSPGAGIGIS
;
A
#
# COMPACT_ATOMS: atom_id res chain seq x y z
N TRP A 1 2.50 14.76 -4.56
CA TRP A 1 3.24 14.69 -3.29
C TRP A 1 2.82 13.43 -2.54
N VAL A 2 3.78 12.57 -2.22
CA VAL A 2 3.52 11.30 -1.50
C VAL A 2 3.54 11.58 -0.01
N LYS A 3 2.62 10.97 0.76
CA LYS A 3 2.53 11.19 2.20
C LYS A 3 3.76 10.62 2.92
N PRO A 4 4.29 11.32 3.95
CA PRO A 4 5.46 10.87 4.71
C PRO A 4 5.27 9.50 5.37
N ASP A 5 4.04 9.21 5.80
CA ASP A 5 3.68 7.96 6.49
C ASP A 5 3.28 6.82 5.54
N ALA A 6 3.39 7.01 4.22
CA ALA A 6 3.06 5.96 3.25
C ALA A 6 3.81 4.62 3.51
N PRO A 7 5.10 4.61 3.93
CA PRO A 7 5.82 3.37 4.24
C PRO A 7 5.28 2.67 5.49
N ALA A 8 4.73 3.42 6.45
CA ALA A 8 4.11 2.86 7.66
C ALA A 8 2.85 2.04 7.33
N HIS A 9 2.10 2.43 6.29
CA HIS A 9 0.96 1.66 5.80
C HIS A 9 1.39 0.33 5.16
N LEU A 10 2.66 0.22 4.76
CA LEU A 10 3.29 -1.00 4.25
C LEU A 10 3.96 -1.82 5.38
N GLY A 11 3.77 -1.43 6.64
CA GLY A 11 4.38 -2.09 7.81
C GLY A 11 5.80 -1.66 8.13
N ASN A 12 6.32 -0.62 7.45
CA ASN A 12 7.67 -0.10 7.70
C ASN A 12 7.57 1.17 8.56
N HIS A 13 7.60 1.01 9.87
CA HIS A 13 7.58 2.12 10.82
C HIS A 13 8.92 2.84 10.95
N THR A 14 9.99 2.20 10.48
CA THR A 14 11.37 2.73 10.50
C THR A 14 11.70 3.57 9.27
N LEU A 15 10.76 3.77 8.34
CA LEU A 15 10.98 4.52 7.10
C LEU A 15 9.95 5.65 6.96
N ARG A 16 10.44 6.82 6.58
CA ARG A 16 9.61 7.99 6.24
C ARG A 16 9.93 8.47 4.84
N VAL A 17 8.93 8.95 4.11
CA VAL A 17 9.17 9.65 2.84
C VAL A 17 9.60 11.07 3.16
N LYS A 18 10.84 11.42 2.81
CA LYS A 18 11.37 12.77 2.93
C LYS A 18 10.89 13.64 1.77
N THR A 19 11.05 13.14 0.53
CA THR A 19 10.51 13.77 -0.67
C THR A 19 9.88 12.71 -1.56
N GLY A 20 8.79 13.08 -2.23
CA GLY A 20 8.07 12.15 -3.09
C GLY A 20 7.26 12.87 -4.14
N SER A 21 7.65 12.71 -5.40
CA SER A 21 6.94 13.23 -6.57
C SER A 21 6.40 12.10 -7.43
N LEU A 22 5.20 12.34 -7.96
CA LEU A 22 4.56 11.48 -8.93
C LEU A 22 4.31 12.34 -10.17
N GLY A 23 4.87 11.92 -11.30
CA GLY A 23 4.71 12.63 -12.56
C GLY A 23 3.30 12.48 -13.15
N CYS A 24 2.87 11.24 -13.40
CA CYS A 24 1.54 10.97 -13.96
C CYS A 24 0.90 9.70 -13.36
N LEU A 25 -0.43 9.75 -13.20
CA LEU A 25 -1.25 8.62 -12.80
C LEU A 25 -2.36 8.43 -13.82
N HIS A 26 -2.27 7.38 -14.63
CA HIS A 26 -3.31 6.99 -15.56
C HIS A 26 -4.17 5.89 -14.95
N LEU A 27 -5.45 6.18 -14.72
CA LEU A 27 -6.44 5.21 -14.26
C LEU A 27 -7.41 4.90 -15.41
N SER A 28 -7.39 3.67 -15.90
CA SER A 28 -8.31 3.16 -16.91
C SER A 28 -9.32 2.21 -16.28
N VAL A 29 -10.55 2.69 -16.11
CA VAL A 29 -11.68 1.90 -15.60
C VAL A 29 -12.59 1.51 -16.77
N PRO A 30 -12.71 0.20 -17.10
CA PRO A 30 -13.59 -0.25 -18.18
C PRO A 30 -15.05 -0.29 -17.71
N TRP A 31 -15.71 0.87 -17.60
CA TRP A 31 -17.09 1.00 -17.09
C TRP A 31 -18.09 0.05 -17.76
N GLN A 32 -17.95 -0.17 -19.06
CA GLN A 32 -18.83 -1.05 -19.84
C GLN A 32 -18.61 -2.55 -19.58
N ARG A 33 -17.44 -2.93 -19.05
CA ARG A 33 -17.07 -4.33 -18.78
C ARG A 33 -16.59 -4.50 -17.36
N LEU A 34 -17.10 -3.75 -16.40
CA LEU A 34 -16.54 -3.74 -15.05
C LEU A 34 -16.60 -5.11 -14.34
N TYR A 35 -17.50 -5.99 -14.78
CA TYR A 35 -17.61 -7.37 -14.29
C TYR A 35 -16.49 -8.31 -14.78
N SER A 36 -15.94 -8.08 -15.97
CA SER A 36 -14.95 -8.96 -16.63
C SER A 36 -13.65 -8.27 -17.06
N GLY A 37 -13.65 -6.95 -17.09
CA GLY A 37 -12.56 -6.09 -17.50
C GLY A 37 -11.60 -5.80 -16.35
N LYS A 38 -10.34 -5.60 -16.71
CA LYS A 38 -9.26 -5.27 -15.78
C LYS A 38 -9.20 -3.77 -15.59
N VAL A 39 -9.10 -3.33 -14.34
CA VAL A 39 -8.86 -1.92 -14.04
C VAL A 39 -7.36 -1.70 -14.12
N ALA A 40 -6.89 -0.87 -15.04
CA ALA A 40 -5.46 -0.62 -15.19
C ALA A 40 -5.10 0.70 -14.51
N VAL A 41 -4.04 0.65 -13.71
CA VAL A 41 -3.41 1.83 -13.11
C VAL A 41 -1.98 1.88 -13.61
N VAL A 42 -1.62 2.96 -14.29
CA VAL A 42 -0.25 3.22 -14.73
C VAL A 42 0.30 4.41 -13.95
N VAL A 43 1.42 4.19 -13.29
CA VAL A 43 2.14 5.17 -12.48
C VAL A 43 3.42 5.48 -13.25
N GLU A 44 3.58 6.72 -13.74
CA GLU A 44 4.75 7.13 -14.50
C GLU A 44 5.56 8.17 -13.73
N ARG A 45 6.90 8.02 -13.75
CA ARG A 45 7.87 8.93 -13.12
C ARG A 45 7.59 9.08 -11.63
N LEU A 46 7.84 8.00 -10.89
CA LEU A 46 7.74 7.98 -9.44
C LEU A 46 9.12 8.23 -8.86
N ASP A 47 9.34 9.39 -8.25
CA ASP A 47 10.57 9.69 -7.51
C ASP A 47 10.26 9.68 -6.02
N LEU A 48 10.94 8.83 -5.26
CA LEU A 48 10.80 8.68 -3.82
C LEU A 48 12.17 8.80 -3.14
N GLU A 49 12.26 9.66 -2.13
CA GLU A 49 13.39 9.73 -1.21
C GLU A 49 12.91 9.27 0.17
N LEU A 50 13.47 8.16 0.64
CA LEU A 50 13.15 7.55 1.92
C LEU A 50 14.28 7.83 2.92
N GLU A 51 13.90 8.16 4.15
CA GLU A 51 14.82 8.29 5.28
C GLU A 51 14.50 7.27 6.36
N ARG A 52 15.53 6.79 7.06
CA ARG A 52 15.37 5.91 8.22
C ARG A 52 15.01 6.73 9.45
N ILE A 53 13.87 6.43 10.05
CA ILE A 53 13.58 6.79 11.44
C ILE A 53 14.25 5.72 12.30
N VAL A 54 15.39 6.06 12.90
CA VAL A 54 16.04 5.21 13.90
C VAL A 54 15.30 5.44 15.22
N ASP A 55 14.41 4.52 15.60
CA ASP A 55 14.07 4.38 17.01
C ASP A 55 15.32 3.83 17.70
N ALA A 56 15.78 4.49 18.76
CA ALA A 56 17.07 4.30 19.43
C ALA A 56 17.29 2.93 20.13
N SER A 57 16.61 1.88 19.68
CA SER A 57 16.62 0.56 20.28
C SER A 57 16.80 -0.49 19.18
N SER A 58 17.98 -1.10 19.17
CA SER A 58 18.38 -2.29 18.40
C SER A 58 19.12 -2.00 17.10
N GLU A 59 20.45 -1.98 17.18
CA GLU A 59 21.31 -2.41 16.09
C GLU A 59 22.41 -3.30 16.66
N GLU A 60 22.13 -4.61 16.69
CA GLU A 60 23.16 -5.61 16.41
C GLU A 60 23.27 -5.67 14.88
N GLU A 61 24.44 -5.29 14.36
CA GLU A 61 24.76 -5.32 12.93
C GLU A 61 24.78 -6.78 12.43
N LEU A 62 23.68 -7.23 11.84
CA LEU A 62 23.62 -8.49 11.10
C LEU A 62 23.86 -8.22 9.61
N PRO A 63 24.64 -9.08 8.91
CA PRO A 63 25.06 -8.84 7.53
C PRO A 63 23.87 -8.76 6.55
N ASP A 64 23.95 -7.81 5.61
CA ASP A 64 22.91 -7.38 4.66
C ASP A 64 22.12 -8.51 3.99
N ALA A 65 22.75 -9.65 3.70
CA ALA A 65 22.09 -10.78 3.04
C ALA A 65 21.02 -11.46 3.94
N GLU A 66 21.27 -11.55 5.24
CA GLU A 66 20.34 -12.15 6.19
C GLU A 66 19.21 -11.16 6.54
N VAL A 67 19.51 -9.87 6.60
CA VAL A 67 18.52 -8.79 6.77
C VAL A 67 17.54 -8.79 5.61
N VAL A 68 18.01 -8.94 4.36
CA VAL A 68 17.13 -9.01 3.17
C VAL A 68 16.23 -10.25 3.20
N ARG A 69 16.74 -11.40 3.68
CA ARG A 69 15.96 -12.64 3.80
C ARG A 69 14.89 -12.52 4.88
N GLN A 70 15.28 -12.06 6.07
CA GLN A 70 14.35 -11.78 7.18
C GLN A 70 13.32 -10.72 6.79
N MET A 71 13.72 -9.70 6.02
CA MET A 71 12.78 -8.70 5.48
C MET A 71 11.77 -9.32 4.52
N ARG A 72 12.15 -10.26 3.65
CA ARG A 72 11.21 -10.91 2.72
C ARG A 72 10.19 -11.77 3.48
N GLU A 73 10.62 -12.50 4.50
CA GLU A 73 9.73 -13.32 5.33
C GLU A 73 8.81 -12.46 6.21
N ALA A 74 9.35 -11.42 6.85
CA ALA A 74 8.57 -10.49 7.65
C ALA A 74 7.52 -9.76 6.80
N LYS A 75 7.89 -9.32 5.58
CA LYS A 75 6.95 -8.73 4.62
C LYS A 75 5.83 -9.69 4.26
N ARG A 76 6.16 -10.94 3.96
CA ARG A 76 5.15 -11.96 3.62
C ARG A 76 4.17 -12.19 4.77
N LYS A 77 4.68 -12.33 5.99
CA LYS A 77 3.87 -12.57 7.19
C LYS A 77 3.00 -11.36 7.55
N ALA A 78 3.53 -10.14 7.39
CA ALA A 78 2.78 -8.91 7.60
C ALA A 78 1.65 -8.75 6.57
N ILE A 79 1.92 -9.05 5.29
CA ILE A 79 0.91 -9.02 4.23
C ILE A 79 -0.20 -10.03 4.54
N GLU A 80 0.16 -11.26 4.92
CA GLU A 80 -0.79 -12.31 5.22
C GLU A 80 -1.68 -11.97 6.43
N ALA A 81 -1.09 -11.48 7.52
CA ALA A 81 -1.84 -11.04 8.70
C ALA A 81 -2.79 -9.88 8.39
N ARG A 82 -2.37 -8.94 7.54
CA ARG A 82 -3.23 -7.80 7.13
C ARG A 82 -4.35 -8.25 6.19
N VAL A 83 -4.09 -9.21 5.30
CA VAL A 83 -5.13 -9.80 4.44
C VAL A 83 -6.17 -10.52 5.29
N GLU A 84 -5.76 -11.23 6.35
CA GLU A 84 -6.68 -11.86 7.30
C GLU A 84 -7.52 -10.82 8.06
N GLN A 85 -6.88 -9.79 8.63
CA GLN A 85 -7.58 -8.71 9.33
C GLN A 85 -8.57 -7.97 8.42
N LEU A 86 -8.19 -7.73 7.16
CA LEU A 86 -9.11 -7.13 6.18
C LEU A 86 -10.29 -8.06 5.90
N ARG A 87 -10.07 -9.38 5.77
CA ARG A 87 -11.15 -10.35 5.57
C ARG A 87 -12.11 -10.39 6.76
N ASP A 88 -11.60 -10.32 7.99
CA ASP A 88 -12.41 -10.33 9.21
C ASP A 88 -13.21 -9.03 9.37
N LEU A 89 -12.61 -7.87 9.09
CA LEU A 89 -13.33 -6.59 9.06
C LEU A 89 -14.42 -6.57 7.98
N PHE A 90 -14.16 -7.17 6.82
CA PHE A 90 -15.18 -7.34 5.78
C PHE A 90 -16.32 -8.27 6.21
N ARG A 91 -16.03 -9.30 7.01
CA ARG A 91 -17.06 -10.22 7.55
C ARG A 91 -17.90 -9.52 8.63
N GLN A 92 -17.27 -8.78 9.54
CA GLN A 92 -17.97 -8.00 10.56
C GLN A 92 -18.81 -6.86 9.96
N GLN A 93 -18.35 -6.21 8.89
CA GLN A 93 -19.19 -5.24 8.18
C GLN A 93 -20.41 -5.90 7.55
N GLN A 94 -20.25 -7.11 7.00
CA GLN A 94 -21.37 -7.86 6.42
C GLN A 94 -22.41 -8.24 7.49
N GLU A 95 -21.98 -8.66 8.67
CA GLU A 95 -22.87 -8.98 9.81
C GLU A 95 -23.58 -7.72 10.35
N ARG A 96 -22.89 -6.57 10.40
CA ARG A 96 -23.52 -5.28 10.78
C ARG A 96 -24.45 -4.72 9.71
N GLU A 97 -24.21 -5.01 8.44
CA GLU A 97 -25.08 -4.59 7.31
C GLU A 97 -26.42 -5.37 7.27
N GLU A 98 -26.50 -6.54 7.92
CA GLU A 98 -27.74 -7.31 8.07
C GLU A 98 -28.63 -6.78 9.23
N GLU A 99 -28.05 -6.14 10.26
CA GLU A 99 -28.80 -5.54 11.38
C GLU A 99 -29.34 -4.12 11.09
N ASP A 100 -28.71 -3.34 10.20
CA ASP A 100 -29.09 -1.93 9.89
C ASP A 100 -30.10 -1.79 8.70
N ALA A 101 -30.84 -2.85 8.37
CA ALA A 101 -31.65 -2.99 7.16
C ALA A 101 -33.01 -2.24 7.15
N GLU A 102 -33.11 -1.03 7.72
CA GLU A 102 -34.37 -0.27 7.79
C GLU A 102 -34.58 0.79 6.68
N THR A 103 -33.75 0.87 5.62
CA THR A 103 -34.10 1.72 4.46
C THR A 103 -33.63 1.19 3.09
N PRO A 104 -34.55 0.78 2.20
CA PRO A 104 -34.23 0.04 0.98
C PRO A 104 -33.51 0.86 -0.11
N SER A 105 -33.63 2.19 -0.10
CA SER A 105 -33.12 3.06 -1.17
C SER A 105 -31.63 3.45 -1.02
N GLN A 106 -31.11 3.48 0.21
CA GLN A 106 -29.69 3.77 0.48
C GLN A 106 -28.85 2.50 0.58
N GLN A 107 -29.43 1.39 1.08
CA GLN A 107 -28.78 0.09 1.18
C GLN A 107 -28.41 -0.48 -0.20
N ALA A 108 -29.30 -0.35 -1.19
CA ALA A 108 -29.02 -0.81 -2.55
C ALA A 108 -27.84 -0.07 -3.20
N LYS A 109 -27.74 1.25 -2.98
CA LYS A 109 -26.65 2.08 -3.53
C LYS A 109 -25.32 1.81 -2.81
N ARG A 110 -25.33 1.66 -1.48
CA ARG A 110 -24.12 1.33 -0.70
C ARG A 110 -23.60 -0.07 -0.98
N GLY A 111 -24.46 -1.07 -1.01
CA GLY A 111 -24.08 -2.45 -1.35
C GLY A 111 -23.56 -2.57 -2.79
N PHE A 112 -24.08 -1.76 -3.72
CA PHE A 112 -23.54 -1.67 -5.07
C PHE A 112 -22.13 -1.05 -5.10
N ILE A 113 -21.91 0.07 -4.41
CA ILE A 113 -20.58 0.72 -4.34
C ILE A 113 -19.54 -0.20 -3.68
N ALA A 114 -19.91 -0.88 -2.59
CA ALA A 114 -19.01 -1.83 -1.92
C ALA A 114 -18.62 -3.00 -2.84
N LYS A 115 -19.58 -3.57 -3.58
CA LYS A 115 -19.32 -4.59 -4.61
C LYS A 115 -18.43 -4.06 -5.74
N LEU A 116 -18.63 -2.80 -6.14
CA LEU A 116 -17.83 -2.12 -7.16
C LEU A 116 -16.37 -1.99 -6.73
N VAL A 117 -16.14 -1.44 -5.53
CA VAL A 117 -14.80 -1.27 -4.94
C VAL A 117 -14.10 -2.61 -4.79
N ARG A 118 -14.81 -3.63 -4.28
CA ARG A 118 -14.27 -5.00 -4.16
C ARG A 118 -13.82 -5.56 -5.49
N LYS A 119 -14.61 -5.36 -6.55
CA LYS A 119 -14.30 -5.86 -7.89
C LYS A 119 -13.16 -5.09 -8.53
N ILE A 120 -13.09 -3.77 -8.34
CA ILE A 120 -11.97 -2.93 -8.76
C ILE A 120 -10.68 -3.43 -8.10
N ILE A 121 -10.68 -3.61 -6.78
CA ILE A 121 -9.49 -4.09 -6.03
C ILE A 121 -9.07 -5.49 -6.49
N THR A 122 -10.03 -6.39 -6.75
CA THR A 122 -9.73 -7.76 -7.18
C THR A 122 -9.10 -7.82 -8.58
N ASN A 123 -9.46 -6.90 -9.47
CA ASN A 123 -9.03 -6.90 -10.87
C ASN A 123 -8.11 -5.72 -11.21
N ILE A 124 -7.52 -5.07 -10.20
CA ILE A 124 -6.61 -3.95 -10.42
C ILE A 124 -5.27 -4.48 -10.91
N HIS A 125 -4.82 -3.94 -12.04
CA HIS A 125 -3.51 -4.18 -12.62
C HIS A 125 -2.71 -2.90 -12.49
N ILE A 126 -1.67 -2.93 -11.68
CA ILE A 126 -0.80 -1.78 -11.44
C ILE A 126 0.48 -1.97 -12.27
N SER A 127 0.80 -0.98 -13.09
CA SER A 127 2.06 -0.87 -13.84
C SER A 127 2.78 0.38 -13.38
N VAL A 128 4.06 0.24 -13.05
CA VAL A 128 4.91 1.37 -12.64
C VAL A 128 6.04 1.51 -13.67
N GLN A 129 6.18 2.70 -14.23
CA GLN A 129 7.18 3.04 -15.24
C GLN A 129 8.07 4.18 -14.71
N ASP A 130 9.38 4.06 -14.95
CA ASP A 130 10.38 5.04 -14.52
C ASP A 130 10.29 5.39 -13.03
N ALA A 131 10.42 4.37 -12.17
CA ALA A 131 10.50 4.56 -10.73
C ALA A 131 11.96 4.77 -10.29
N ARG A 132 12.20 5.86 -9.58
CA ARG A 132 13.46 6.13 -8.87
C ARG A 132 13.19 6.15 -7.38
N CYS A 133 13.94 5.35 -6.64
CA CYS A 133 13.88 5.34 -5.19
C CYS A 133 15.29 5.59 -4.67
N ALA A 134 15.45 6.67 -3.92
CA ALA A 134 16.65 6.96 -3.15
C ALA A 134 16.39 6.64 -1.68
N TYR A 135 17.40 6.09 -1.01
CA TYR A 135 17.38 5.81 0.41
C TYR A 135 18.56 6.54 1.06
N GLY A 136 18.27 7.44 1.99
CA GLY A 136 19.27 8.16 2.76
C GLY A 136 19.29 7.67 4.21
N SER A 137 20.47 7.26 4.71
CA SER A 137 20.67 7.12 6.15
C SER A 137 21.16 8.47 6.71
N PRO A 138 20.54 9.01 7.76
CA PRO A 138 21.13 10.10 8.52
C PRO A 138 22.31 9.52 9.32
N GLY A 139 23.51 9.49 8.72
CA GLY A 139 24.71 8.95 9.38
C GLY A 139 25.91 8.72 8.47
N ALA A 140 25.73 8.60 7.15
CA ALA A 140 26.84 8.56 6.20
C ALA A 140 27.38 9.97 5.95
N GLY A 141 28.14 10.50 6.92
CA GLY A 141 28.99 11.66 6.71
C GLY A 141 29.88 11.40 5.51
N ILE A 142 29.81 12.29 4.52
CA ILE A 142 30.72 12.32 3.38
C ILE A 142 32.11 12.63 3.96
N GLY A 143 32.90 11.59 4.21
CA GLY A 143 34.33 11.72 4.41
C GLY A 143 34.97 12.06 3.07
N ILE A 144 35.06 13.35 2.78
CA ILE A 144 35.96 13.88 1.76
C ILE A 144 37.39 13.66 2.25
N SER A 145 38.13 12.77 1.57
CA SER A 145 39.60 12.79 1.53
C SER A 145 40.09 13.73 0.45
#